data_AF-C1GK02-F1
#
_entry.id   AF-C1GK02-F1
#
_cell.length_a   1.000
_cell.length_b   1.000
_cell.length_c   1.000
_cell.angle_alpha   90.00
_cell.angle_beta   90.00
_cell.angle_gamma   90.00
#
_symmetry.space_group_name_H-M   'P 1'
#
loop_
_entity.id
_entity.type
_entity.pdbx_description
1 polymer ?
#
loop_
_entity_poly.entity_id
_entity_poly.type
_entity_poly.pdbx_seq_one_letter_code
_entity_poly.pdbx_strand_id
1 'polypeptide(L)'
;MTLFRCSFTITGVSWVCPRSYSRFGPNLAARSEHIAALNGSKHVIMTLCPVFYGFMLAIDIANCTPHLDAFRHDAGLPSSILIEHLPKPLVMNCVTYSKERMQRAVIGIQQVHSAFIEHNDPYPKNILIVPGHLERVVWVDLDVAIAYPNDIYIGKNGRSRIEFETEVVKSFGQLLVRLHRDAFACFPWPDRG
;
A
#
# COMPACT_ATOMS: atom_id res chain seq x y z
N MET A 1 -6.37 5.72 12.22
CA MET A 1 -5.45 6.07 11.12
C MET A 1 -6.28 6.05 9.85
N THR A 2 -6.87 7.18 9.49
CA THR A 2 -7.76 7.32 8.33
C THR A 2 -6.92 7.95 7.23
N LEU A 3 -6.21 7.10 6.49
CA LEU A 3 -5.21 7.50 5.47
C LEU A 3 -5.84 8.22 4.28
N PHE A 4 -7.12 7.97 4.02
CA PHE A 4 -7.89 8.58 2.94
C PHE A 4 -9.16 9.16 3.51
N ARG A 5 -9.36 10.47 3.32
CA ARG A 5 -10.58 11.12 3.80
C ARG A 5 -11.76 10.88 2.86
N CYS A 6 -11.45 10.63 1.60
CA CYS A 6 -12.42 10.22 0.60
C CYS A 6 -11.77 9.24 -0.36
N SER A 7 -12.46 8.12 -0.60
CA SER A 7 -12.27 7.30 -1.78
C SER A 7 -13.58 7.25 -2.54
N PHE A 8 -13.51 7.44 -3.85
CA PHE A 8 -14.68 7.31 -4.70
C PHE A 8 -14.30 6.54 -5.95
N THR A 9 -15.25 5.75 -6.43
CA THR A 9 -15.06 4.90 -7.60
C THR A 9 -15.86 5.47 -8.75
N ILE A 10 -15.17 5.87 -9.82
CA ILE A 10 -15.79 6.19 -11.10
C ILE A 10 -15.38 5.09 -12.07
N THR A 11 -16.35 4.42 -12.69
CA THR A 11 -16.13 3.38 -13.71
C THR A 11 -15.14 2.28 -13.31
N GLY A 12 -15.12 1.88 -12.04
CA GLY A 12 -14.21 0.84 -11.53
C GLY A 12 -12.79 1.30 -11.20
N VAL A 13 -12.50 2.61 -11.22
CA VAL A 13 -11.19 3.19 -10.86
C VAL A 13 -11.31 3.93 -9.52
N SER A 14 -10.37 3.72 -8.59
CA SER A 14 -10.40 4.36 -7.27
C SER A 14 -9.61 5.65 -7.23
N TRP A 15 -10.32 6.74 -6.97
CA TRP A 15 -9.71 8.00 -6.57
C TRP A 15 -9.44 7.98 -5.09
N VAL A 16 -8.24 8.38 -4.73
CA VAL A 16 -7.77 8.29 -3.35
C VAL A 16 -7.18 9.65 -2.97
N CYS A 17 -7.82 10.31 -2.00
CA CYS A 17 -7.43 11.65 -1.55
C CYS A 17 -6.83 11.57 -0.14
N PRO A 18 -5.49 11.52 -0.02
CA PRO A 18 -4.81 11.46 1.27
C PRO A 18 -4.86 12.80 2.01
N ARG A 19 -4.95 12.76 3.34
CA ARG A 19 -4.88 13.97 4.19
C ARG A 19 -3.50 14.06 4.85
N SER A 20 -2.60 14.87 4.30
CA SER A 20 -1.40 15.30 5.06
C SER A 20 -1.18 16.80 4.87
N TYR A 21 -1.26 17.52 5.99
CA TYR A 21 -1.26 18.98 6.09
C TYR A 21 0.08 19.64 5.79
N SER A 22 1.13 18.88 5.45
CA SER A 22 2.49 19.45 5.43
C SER A 22 3.53 18.71 4.59
N ARG A 23 3.19 17.63 3.86
CA ARG A 23 4.20 16.85 3.09
C ARG A 23 3.87 16.54 1.63
N PHE A 24 2.69 16.91 1.15
CA PHE A 24 2.26 16.65 -0.24
C PHE A 24 2.37 17.87 -1.16
N GLY A 25 3.33 18.77 -0.92
CA GLY A 25 3.71 19.81 -1.89
C GLY A 25 4.38 19.19 -3.15
N PRO A 26 5.39 19.84 -3.79
CA PRO A 26 6.02 19.36 -5.04
C PRO A 26 6.54 17.91 -5.01
N ASN A 27 6.57 17.27 -3.83
CA ASN A 27 6.83 15.86 -3.62
C ASN A 27 5.73 14.90 -4.11
N LEU A 28 4.45 15.29 -4.28
CA LEU A 28 3.44 14.34 -4.76
C LEU A 28 3.78 13.90 -6.19
N ALA A 29 4.12 14.85 -7.08
CA ALA A 29 4.53 14.58 -8.47
C ALA A 29 5.74 13.64 -8.54
N ALA A 30 6.82 13.95 -7.80
CA ALA A 30 8.01 13.09 -7.72
C ALA A 30 7.69 11.70 -7.15
N ARG A 31 6.82 11.61 -6.14
CA ARG A 31 6.40 10.32 -5.56
C ARG A 31 5.49 9.53 -6.48
N SER A 32 4.59 10.18 -7.23
CA SER A 32 3.76 9.54 -8.26
C SER A 32 4.57 9.10 -9.48
N GLU A 33 5.62 9.84 -9.86
CA GLU A 33 6.60 9.40 -10.86
C GLU A 33 7.35 8.17 -10.39
N HIS A 34 7.64 8.04 -9.10
CA HIS A 34 8.25 6.83 -8.53
C HIS A 34 7.27 5.64 -8.47
N ILE A 35 5.97 5.87 -8.19
CA ILE A 35 4.95 4.82 -8.35
C ILE A 35 4.78 4.45 -9.84
N ALA A 36 4.94 5.40 -10.76
CA ALA A 36 5.00 5.11 -12.18
C ALA A 36 6.30 4.36 -12.59
N ALA A 37 7.42 4.61 -11.90
CA ALA A 37 8.68 3.89 -12.09
C ALA A 37 8.57 2.42 -11.64
N LEU A 38 7.81 2.13 -10.57
CA LEU A 38 7.41 0.77 -10.20
C LEU A 38 6.66 0.05 -11.34
N ASN A 39 5.85 0.77 -12.13
CA ASN A 39 5.18 0.21 -13.31
C ASN A 39 6.13 -0.02 -14.51
N GLY A 40 7.33 0.58 -14.52
CA GLY A 40 8.31 0.48 -15.60
C GLY A 40 8.96 -0.91 -15.75
N SER A 41 9.02 -1.69 -14.67
CA SER A 41 9.48 -3.08 -14.67
C SER A 41 8.32 -4.03 -15.01
N LYS A 42 7.97 -4.07 -16.29
CA LYS A 42 6.81 -4.78 -16.85
C LYS A 42 6.83 -6.30 -16.61
N HIS A 43 6.10 -6.76 -15.59
CA HIS A 43 5.08 -7.85 -15.59
C HIS A 43 4.82 -8.32 -14.14
N VAL A 44 5.85 -8.27 -13.29
CA VAL A 44 5.79 -8.86 -11.94
C VAL A 44 5.28 -7.86 -10.90
N ILE A 45 5.61 -6.57 -11.03
CA ILE A 45 5.26 -5.53 -10.03
C ILE A 45 3.77 -5.19 -10.02
N MET A 46 3.08 -5.26 -11.17
CA MET A 46 1.64 -5.00 -11.27
C MET A 46 0.78 -5.94 -10.40
N THR A 47 1.31 -7.09 -9.98
CA THR A 47 0.56 -8.02 -9.13
C THR A 47 0.66 -7.71 -7.62
N LEU A 48 1.68 -6.95 -7.20
CA LEU A 48 2.11 -6.81 -5.81
C LEU A 48 1.95 -5.38 -5.24
N CYS A 49 1.64 -4.40 -6.10
CA CYS A 49 1.22 -3.04 -5.74
C CYS A 49 -0.04 -2.67 -6.55
N PRO A 50 -0.88 -1.71 -6.13
CA PRO A 50 -1.98 -1.21 -6.94
C PRO A 50 -1.42 -0.50 -8.18
N VAL A 51 -2.05 -0.71 -9.34
CA VAL A 51 -1.67 0.04 -10.55
C VAL A 51 -1.94 1.53 -10.35
N PHE A 52 -0.92 2.35 -10.60
CA PHE A 52 -1.06 3.80 -10.63
C PHE A 52 -1.46 4.30 -12.01
N TYR A 53 -2.48 5.16 -12.06
CA TYR A 53 -3.01 5.72 -13.31
C TYR A 53 -2.70 7.22 -13.47
N GLY A 54 -2.50 7.95 -12.38
CA GLY A 54 -2.25 9.39 -12.46
C GLY A 54 -2.45 10.10 -11.14
N PHE A 55 -2.29 11.43 -11.16
CA PHE A 55 -2.51 12.28 -10.01
C PHE A 55 -3.16 13.60 -10.45
N MET A 56 -3.83 14.26 -9.51
CA MET A 56 -4.38 15.60 -9.66
C MET A 56 -3.91 16.46 -8.50
N LEU A 57 -3.44 17.66 -8.81
CA LEU A 57 -2.97 18.64 -7.82
C LEU A 57 -4.00 19.76 -7.68
N ALA A 58 -4.08 20.32 -6.47
CA ALA A 58 -4.84 21.53 -6.18
C ALA A 58 -6.28 21.48 -6.73
N ILE A 59 -7.01 20.42 -6.40
CA ILE A 59 -8.37 20.17 -6.86
C ILE A 59 -9.29 21.24 -6.26
N ASP A 60 -10.04 21.91 -7.12
CA ASP A 60 -11.09 22.83 -6.70
C ASP A 60 -12.27 22.05 -6.10
N ILE A 61 -12.48 22.24 -4.80
CA ILE A 61 -13.51 21.55 -4.01
C ILE A 61 -14.91 21.88 -4.53
N ALA A 62 -15.13 23.09 -5.07
CA ALA A 62 -16.44 23.51 -5.57
C ALA A 62 -16.90 22.63 -6.74
N ASN A 63 -15.97 22.20 -7.60
CA ASN A 63 -16.26 21.35 -8.76
C ASN A 63 -16.48 19.88 -8.41
N CYS A 64 -16.19 19.47 -7.17
CA CYS A 64 -16.28 18.07 -6.71
C CYS A 64 -17.20 17.91 -5.49
N THR A 65 -18.04 18.91 -5.21
CA THR A 65 -19.07 18.85 -4.17
C THR A 65 -20.16 17.85 -4.59
N PRO A 66 -20.63 16.95 -3.71
CA PRO A 66 -20.34 16.87 -2.26
C PRO A 66 -19.17 15.96 -1.86
N HIS A 67 -18.54 15.27 -2.82
CA HIS A 67 -17.57 14.20 -2.53
C HIS A 67 -16.31 14.68 -1.79
N LEU A 68 -15.89 15.93 -1.99
CA LEU A 68 -14.73 16.52 -1.32
C LEU A 68 -15.07 17.48 -0.17
N ASP A 69 -16.32 17.50 0.31
CA ASP A 69 -16.76 18.42 1.38
C ASP A 69 -15.96 18.28 2.67
N ALA A 70 -15.43 17.10 2.93
CA ALA A 70 -14.55 16.86 4.06
C ALA A 70 -13.35 17.83 4.07
N PHE A 71 -12.84 18.24 2.90
CA PHE A 71 -11.67 19.12 2.76
C PHE A 71 -12.01 20.62 2.78
N ARG A 72 -13.29 21.01 2.86
CA ARG A 72 -13.73 22.42 2.74
C ARG A 72 -13.10 23.37 3.76
N HIS A 73 -12.70 22.85 4.92
CA HIS A 73 -12.08 23.60 6.01
C HIS A 73 -10.58 23.35 6.13
N ASP A 74 -9.97 22.64 5.19
CA ASP A 74 -8.53 22.42 5.20
C ASP A 74 -7.80 23.66 4.63
N ALA A 75 -6.60 23.93 5.15
CA ALA A 75 -5.87 25.18 4.85
C ALA A 75 -5.33 25.27 3.40
N GLY A 76 -5.34 24.15 2.66
CA GLY A 76 -4.87 24.07 1.28
C GLY A 76 -5.78 23.19 0.42
N LEU A 77 -5.73 23.39 -0.89
CA LEU A 77 -6.51 22.61 -1.85
C LEU A 77 -6.07 21.13 -1.83
N PRO A 78 -7.02 20.18 -1.81
CA PRO A 78 -6.69 18.77 -1.81
C PRO A 78 -5.98 18.35 -3.10
N SER A 79 -5.14 17.32 -3.00
CA SER A 79 -4.55 16.63 -4.15
C SER A 79 -4.92 15.16 -4.06
N SER A 80 -5.00 14.47 -5.18
CA SER A 80 -5.40 13.06 -5.23
C SER A 80 -4.51 12.24 -6.13
N ILE A 81 -4.38 10.96 -5.81
CA ILE A 81 -3.83 9.96 -6.72
C ILE A 81 -4.96 9.07 -7.24
N LEU A 82 -4.78 8.61 -8.48
CA LEU A 82 -5.65 7.66 -9.14
C LEU A 82 -4.95 6.32 -9.19
N ILE A 83 -5.56 5.32 -8.54
CA ILE A 83 -5.00 3.97 -8.44
C ILE A 83 -6.06 2.90 -8.74
N GLU A 84 -5.58 1.69 -8.96
CA GLU A 84 -6.38 0.48 -9.12
C GLU A 84 -7.41 0.36 -8.00
N HIS A 85 -8.66 0.12 -8.38
CA HIS A 85 -9.67 -0.27 -7.41
C HIS A 85 -9.44 -1.71 -6.99
N LEU A 86 -9.21 -1.92 -5.69
CA LEU A 86 -9.11 -3.24 -5.09
C LEU A 86 -10.49 -3.63 -4.53
N PRO A 87 -11.21 -4.59 -5.14
CA PRO A 87 -12.54 -4.96 -4.67
C PRO A 87 -12.47 -5.79 -3.38
N LYS A 88 -13.15 -5.33 -2.33
CA LYS A 88 -13.30 -6.03 -1.03
C LYS A 88 -11.96 -6.53 -0.45
N PRO A 89 -10.96 -5.65 -0.29
CA PRO A 89 -9.65 -6.07 0.21
C PRO A 89 -9.76 -6.48 1.68
N LEU A 90 -9.05 -7.54 2.04
CA LEU A 90 -8.90 -8.00 3.42
C LEU A 90 -7.50 -7.64 3.92
N VAL A 91 -7.39 -7.10 5.11
CA VAL A 91 -6.08 -6.81 5.71
C VAL A 91 -5.40 -8.11 6.15
N MET A 92 -4.09 -8.22 5.95
CA MET A 92 -3.31 -9.34 6.49
C MET A 92 -3.26 -9.29 8.02
N ASN A 93 -3.72 -10.36 8.66
CA ASN A 93 -3.72 -10.56 10.10
C ASN A 93 -3.69 -12.06 10.43
N CYS A 94 -3.85 -12.44 11.71
CA CYS A 94 -3.81 -13.85 12.12
C CYS A 94 -4.96 -14.69 11.54
N VAL A 95 -6.11 -14.09 11.21
CA VAL A 95 -7.27 -14.78 10.62
C VAL A 95 -7.10 -14.96 9.12
N THR A 96 -6.61 -13.94 8.43
CA THR A 96 -6.40 -13.94 6.97
C THR A 96 -5.02 -14.48 6.57
N TYR A 97 -4.22 -14.90 7.54
CA TYR A 97 -2.90 -15.49 7.31
C TYR A 97 -3.00 -16.79 6.50
N SER A 98 -2.09 -16.95 5.54
CA SER A 98 -1.69 -18.24 4.97
C SER A 98 -0.20 -18.20 4.65
N LYS A 99 0.45 -19.37 4.54
CA LYS A 99 1.87 -19.43 4.21
C LYS A 99 2.15 -18.84 2.83
N GLU A 100 1.28 -19.11 1.87
CA GLU A 100 1.36 -18.64 0.49
C GLU A 100 1.18 -17.12 0.42
N ARG A 101 0.22 -16.57 1.18
CA ARG A 101 0.01 -15.11 1.27
C ARG A 101 1.22 -14.41 1.87
N MET A 102 1.81 -14.98 2.92
CA MET A 102 3.02 -14.43 3.55
C MET A 102 4.23 -14.48 2.62
N GLN A 103 4.42 -15.58 1.87
CA GLN A 103 5.47 -15.67 0.86
C GLN A 103 5.33 -14.58 -0.21
N ARG A 104 4.10 -14.33 -0.69
CA ARG A 104 3.84 -13.23 -1.64
C ARG A 104 4.08 -11.86 -1.04
N ALA A 105 3.76 -11.64 0.23
CA ALA A 105 4.08 -10.39 0.92
C ALA A 105 5.59 -10.15 1.00
N VAL A 106 6.39 -11.18 1.33
CA VAL A 106 7.87 -11.09 1.34
C VAL A 106 8.41 -10.79 -0.07
N ILE A 107 7.90 -11.45 -1.10
CA ILE A 107 8.29 -11.16 -2.49
C ILE A 107 7.92 -9.71 -2.87
N GLY A 108 6.75 -9.25 -2.44
CA GLY A 108 6.27 -7.89 -2.69
C GLY A 108 7.20 -6.83 -2.12
N ILE A 109 7.61 -6.95 -0.85
CA ILE A 109 8.50 -5.94 -0.24
C ILE A 109 9.88 -5.96 -0.90
N GLN A 110 10.40 -7.13 -1.25
CA GLN A 110 11.67 -7.27 -1.96
C GLN A 110 11.63 -6.61 -3.35
N GLN A 111 10.48 -6.59 -4.00
CA GLN A 111 10.31 -5.90 -5.28
C GLN A 111 10.24 -4.39 -5.11
N VAL A 112 9.56 -3.89 -4.07
CA VAL A 112 9.59 -2.46 -3.70
C VAL A 112 11.05 -2.03 -3.49
N HIS A 113 11.83 -2.84 -2.76
CA HIS A 113 13.26 -2.61 -2.54
C HIS A 113 14.10 -2.65 -3.82
N SER A 114 13.80 -3.58 -4.72
CA SER A 114 14.48 -3.71 -6.02
C SER A 114 14.22 -2.52 -6.94
N ALA A 115 13.13 -1.79 -6.73
CA ALA A 115 12.83 -0.53 -7.40
C ALA A 115 13.43 0.69 -6.67
N PHE A 116 14.36 0.46 -5.74
CA PHE A 116 15.03 1.49 -4.96
C PHE A 116 14.08 2.31 -4.09
N ILE A 117 13.09 1.65 -3.48
CA ILE A 117 12.14 2.28 -2.56
C ILE A 117 12.24 1.59 -1.21
N GLU A 118 12.39 2.36 -0.14
CA GLU A 118 12.17 1.94 1.26
C GLU A 118 10.70 2.25 1.60
N HIS A 119 9.93 1.28 2.09
CA HIS A 119 8.50 1.47 2.36
C HIS A 119 8.26 2.37 3.58
N ASN A 120 9.12 2.25 4.59
CA ASN A 120 9.17 2.97 5.85
C ASN A 120 7.98 2.73 6.81
N ASP A 121 7.04 1.84 6.47
CA ASP A 121 5.94 1.37 7.33
C ASP A 121 5.51 -0.08 6.95
N PRO A 122 6.44 -1.06 6.94
CA PRO A 122 6.19 -2.39 6.37
C PRO A 122 5.44 -3.30 7.36
N TYR A 123 4.29 -2.87 7.87
CA TYR A 123 3.49 -3.62 8.84
C TYR A 123 2.27 -4.31 8.17
N PRO A 124 1.71 -5.38 8.76
CA PRO A 124 0.60 -6.14 8.18
C PRO A 124 -0.63 -5.31 7.77
N LYS A 125 -0.88 -4.19 8.45
CA LYS A 125 -1.97 -3.24 8.14
C LYS A 125 -1.90 -2.70 6.69
N ASN A 126 -0.70 -2.66 6.11
CA ASN A 126 -0.41 -2.15 4.78
C ASN A 126 -0.31 -3.27 3.73
N ILE A 127 -0.70 -4.50 4.10
CA ILE A 127 -0.74 -5.65 3.20
C ILE A 127 -2.20 -6.05 3.02
N LEU A 128 -2.69 -5.90 1.80
CA LEU A 128 -4.06 -6.22 1.43
C LEU A 128 -4.12 -7.52 0.63
N ILE A 129 -5.09 -8.36 0.95
CA ILE A 129 -5.45 -9.58 0.24
C ILE A 129 -6.69 -9.26 -0.57
N VAL A 130 -6.57 -9.30 -1.89
CA VAL A 130 -7.67 -9.02 -2.80
C VAL A 130 -8.24 -10.35 -3.29
N PRO A 131 -9.45 -10.73 -2.84
CA PRO A 131 -10.05 -12.01 -3.21
C PRO A 131 -10.48 -11.99 -4.69
N GLY A 132 -10.37 -13.14 -5.34
CA GLY A 132 -10.76 -13.33 -6.74
C GLY A 132 -10.31 -14.68 -7.27
N HIS A 133 -10.53 -14.95 -8.56
CA HIS A 133 -10.02 -16.17 -9.21
C HIS A 133 -8.50 -16.27 -9.08
N LEU A 134 -7.81 -15.14 -9.20
CA LEU A 134 -6.40 -14.99 -8.90
C LEU A 134 -6.29 -14.06 -7.69
N GLU A 135 -6.29 -14.64 -6.50
CA GLU A 135 -6.06 -13.88 -5.27
C GLU A 135 -4.73 -13.13 -5.37
N ARG A 136 -4.73 -11.84 -4.98
CA ARG A 136 -3.53 -10.99 -4.95
C ARG A 136 -3.20 -10.58 -3.53
N VAL A 137 -1.90 -10.43 -3.27
CA VAL A 137 -1.36 -9.83 -2.05
C VAL A 137 -0.67 -8.54 -2.47
N VAL A 138 -1.12 -7.42 -1.93
CA VAL A 138 -0.80 -6.08 -2.44
C VAL A 138 -0.27 -5.21 -1.30
N TRP A 139 0.88 -4.58 -1.51
CA TRP A 139 1.43 -3.55 -0.63
C TRP A 139 0.78 -2.21 -0.94
N VAL A 140 0.28 -1.54 0.10
CA VAL A 140 -0.33 -0.21 0.00
C VAL A 140 0.34 0.76 0.97
N ASP A 141 -0.04 2.03 0.90
CA ASP A 141 0.41 3.08 1.81
C ASP A 141 1.89 3.44 1.71
N LEU A 142 2.26 4.01 0.56
CA LEU A 142 3.62 4.49 0.27
C LEU A 142 3.81 5.99 0.60
N ASP A 143 2.99 6.57 1.49
CA ASP A 143 3.02 8.01 1.76
C ASP A 143 4.27 8.48 2.54
N VAL A 144 4.82 7.58 3.36
CA VAL A 144 6.08 7.73 4.11
C VAL A 144 7.26 7.06 3.44
N ALA A 145 7.06 6.42 2.29
CA ALA A 145 8.12 5.74 1.55
C ALA A 145 9.22 6.71 1.11
N ILE A 146 10.45 6.20 1.09
CA ILE A 146 11.64 6.91 0.64
C ILE A 146 12.09 6.27 -0.67
N ALA A 147 12.02 7.04 -1.75
CA ALA A 147 12.51 6.61 -3.05
C ALA A 147 13.92 7.15 -3.29
N TYR A 148 14.80 6.29 -3.79
CA TYR A 148 16.14 6.63 -4.17
C TYR A 148 16.24 6.70 -5.70
N PRO A 149 16.90 7.72 -6.27
CA PRO A 149 17.01 7.85 -7.72
C PRO A 149 17.69 6.66 -8.41
N ASN A 150 18.62 6.01 -7.72
CA ASN A 150 19.30 4.77 -8.13
C ASN A 150 20.03 4.15 -6.93
N ASP A 151 20.68 3.02 -7.16
CA ASP A 151 21.41 2.22 -6.17
C ASP A 151 22.59 2.94 -5.48
N ILE A 152 23.17 3.96 -6.14
CA ILE A 152 24.25 4.80 -5.59
C ILE A 152 23.70 5.66 -4.45
N TYR A 153 22.49 6.23 -4.62
CA TYR A 153 21.88 7.13 -3.64
C TYR A 153 21.29 6.43 -2.41
N ILE A 154 21.08 5.11 -2.48
CA ILE A 154 20.67 4.32 -1.31
C ILE A 154 21.75 4.42 -0.21
N GLY A 155 23.03 4.41 -0.61
CA GLY A 155 24.16 4.38 0.31
C GLY A 155 24.13 3.16 1.24
N LYS A 156 25.04 3.12 2.22
CA LYS A 156 25.08 2.01 3.20
C LYS A 156 23.85 2.00 4.11
N ASN A 157 23.46 3.18 4.60
CA ASN A 157 22.36 3.32 5.54
C ASN A 157 21.01 2.93 4.93
N GLY A 158 20.74 3.30 3.67
CA GLY A 158 19.50 2.89 2.99
C GLY A 158 19.46 1.39 2.73
N ARG A 159 20.59 0.76 2.39
CA ARG A 159 20.66 -0.70 2.18
C ARG A 159 20.35 -1.45 3.47
N SER A 160 20.95 -1.04 4.58
CA SER A 160 20.67 -1.62 5.89
C SER A 160 19.20 -1.44 6.31
N ARG A 161 18.56 -0.31 5.97
CA ARG A 161 17.13 -0.10 6.23
C ARG A 161 16.25 -1.02 5.40
N ILE A 162 16.50 -1.08 4.10
CA ILE A 162 15.81 -1.96 3.15
C ILE A 162 15.92 -3.44 3.57
N GLU A 163 17.11 -3.90 3.91
CA GLU A 163 17.34 -5.26 4.43
C GLU A 163 16.57 -5.48 5.74
N PHE A 164 16.64 -4.52 6.65
CA PHE A 164 15.90 -4.57 7.91
C PHE A 164 14.39 -4.63 7.71
N GLU A 165 13.81 -3.88 6.76
CA GLU A 165 12.38 -3.96 6.43
C GLU A 165 11.99 -5.37 5.99
N THR A 166 12.78 -6.02 5.14
CA THR A 166 12.51 -7.40 4.72
C THR A 166 12.52 -8.34 5.93
N GLU A 167 13.43 -8.16 6.87
CA GLU A 167 13.49 -8.96 8.10
C GLU A 167 12.31 -8.67 9.04
N VAL A 168 11.86 -7.43 9.15
CA VAL A 168 10.61 -7.07 9.86
C VAL A 168 9.43 -7.81 9.25
N VAL A 169 9.34 -7.86 7.91
CA VAL A 169 8.27 -8.58 7.21
C VAL A 169 8.26 -10.07 7.50
N LYS A 170 9.44 -10.71 7.48
CA LYS A 170 9.58 -12.12 7.86
C LYS A 170 9.25 -12.35 9.33
N SER A 171 9.68 -11.46 10.21
CA SER A 171 9.51 -11.57 11.67
C SER A 171 8.04 -11.54 12.08
N PHE A 172 7.24 -10.57 11.62
CA PHE A 172 5.81 -10.60 11.93
C PHE A 172 5.12 -11.79 11.25
N GLY A 173 5.61 -12.28 10.11
CA GLY A 173 5.09 -13.49 9.48
C GLY A 173 5.15 -14.69 10.43
N GLN A 174 6.26 -14.85 11.16
CA GLN A 174 6.41 -15.87 12.19
C GLN A 174 5.46 -15.65 13.38
N LEU A 175 5.23 -14.40 13.76
CA LEU A 175 4.26 -14.07 14.81
C LEU A 175 2.83 -14.41 14.39
N LEU A 176 2.45 -14.07 13.15
CA LEU A 176 1.15 -14.39 12.57
C LEU A 176 0.93 -15.90 12.47
N VAL A 177 1.95 -16.70 12.17
CA VAL A 177 1.85 -18.18 12.23
C VAL A 177 1.43 -18.67 13.61
N ARG A 178 2.06 -18.14 14.67
CA ARG A 178 1.76 -18.53 16.05
C ARG A 178 0.34 -18.13 16.41
N LEU A 179 -0.01 -16.87 16.19
CA LEU A 179 -1.34 -16.34 16.49
C LEU A 179 -2.45 -17.01 15.66
N HIS A 180 -2.18 -17.36 14.40
CA HIS A 180 -3.09 -18.13 13.56
C HIS A 180 -3.34 -19.50 14.19
N ARG A 181 -2.29 -20.27 14.52
CA ARG A 181 -2.43 -21.56 15.19
C ARG A 181 -3.25 -21.45 16.48
N ASP A 182 -2.96 -20.45 17.30
CA ASP A 182 -3.66 -20.24 18.57
C ASP A 182 -5.14 -19.85 18.35
N ALA A 183 -5.44 -19.00 17.36
CA ALA A 183 -6.81 -18.64 17.01
C ALA A 183 -7.64 -19.87 16.57
N PHE A 184 -7.05 -20.78 15.80
CA PHE A 184 -7.70 -22.03 15.39
C PHE A 184 -7.72 -23.09 16.50
N ALA A 185 -6.80 -23.05 17.46
CA ALA A 185 -6.80 -23.94 18.62
C ALA A 185 -7.85 -23.50 19.68
N CYS A 186 -8.05 -22.19 19.87
CA CYS A 186 -9.02 -21.65 20.84
C CYS A 186 -10.46 -21.64 20.31
N PHE A 187 -10.67 -21.64 18.99
CA PHE A 187 -11.98 -21.75 18.35
C PHE A 187 -11.97 -22.89 17.32
N PRO A 188 -12.12 -24.16 17.74
CA PRO A 188 -12.45 -25.23 16.81
C PRO A 188 -13.85 -24.94 16.28
N TRP A 189 -13.94 -24.41 15.07
CA TRP A 189 -15.22 -24.37 14.36
C TRP A 189 -15.72 -25.81 14.25
N PRO A 190 -16.98 -26.12 14.62
CA PRO A 190 -17.55 -27.42 14.32
C PRO A 190 -17.53 -27.58 12.80
N ASP A 191 -17.14 -28.78 12.37
CA ASP A 191 -16.89 -29.15 10.98
C ASP A 191 -17.94 -28.57 10.02
N ARG A 192 -17.46 -28.00 8.90
CA ARG A 192 -18.30 -27.69 7.75
C ARG A 192 -18.74 -29.02 7.11
N GLY A 193 -19.90 -29.51 7.54
CA GLY A 193 -20.71 -30.47 6.78
C GLY A 193 -21.32 -29.83 5.54
#